data_AF-A0A6C0LK60-F1
#
_entry.id   AF-A0A6C0LK60-F1
#
_cell.length_a   1.000
_cell.length_b   1.000
_cell.length_c   1.000
_cell.angle_alpha   90.00
_cell.angle_beta   90.00
_cell.angle_gamma   90.00
#
_symmetry.space_group_name_H-M   'P 1'
#
loop_
_entity.id
_entity.type
_entity.pdbx_description
1 polymer ?
#
loop_
_entity_poly.entity_id
_entity_poly.type
_entity_poly.pdbx_seq_one_letter_code
_entity_poly.pdbx_strand_id
1 'polypeptide(L)'
;MSAVKPHFKDFNTWNEIDSEEIERLQSTLAPHLKKIDIIMSKPKRIEFVKQLLEKQNGTCIWGKEIMGKYCWNEPKYNWKTDENGEKYESICNILKLQWGHLIPRCRGEKFDEHTLCLMCGRCNNHIQSSRKLEQLVPELLSKVSEIIEKDVCVVPTEEERKALVKLNEYYGYK
;
A
#
# COMPACT_ATOMS: atom_id res chain seq x y z
N MET A 1 12.34 5.24 25.13
CA MET A 1 11.11 5.44 24.33
C MET A 1 10.67 4.09 23.82
N SER A 2 9.41 3.71 24.01
CA SER A 2 8.90 2.39 23.59
C SER A 2 9.00 2.30 22.06
N ALA A 3 9.84 1.41 21.56
CA ALA A 3 9.86 1.06 20.14
C ALA A 3 8.46 0.50 19.82
N VAL A 4 7.68 1.26 19.06
CA VAL A 4 6.42 0.79 18.52
C VAL A 4 6.73 -0.46 17.71
N LYS A 5 6.38 -1.63 18.25
CA LYS A 5 6.56 -2.91 17.56
C LYS A 5 5.86 -2.81 16.20
N PRO A 6 6.43 -3.37 15.12
CA PRO A 6 5.73 -3.45 13.84
C PRO A 6 4.34 -4.05 14.11
N HIS A 7 3.29 -3.37 13.69
CA HIS A 7 1.93 -3.86 13.86
C HIS A 7 1.77 -5.09 12.96
N PHE A 8 1.97 -6.29 13.52
CA PHE A 8 1.78 -7.60 12.87
C PHE A 8 0.32 -8.04 12.81
N LYS A 9 -0.64 -7.18 13.16
CA LYS A 9 -2.05 -7.52 13.20
C LYS A 9 -2.67 -7.40 11.80
N ASP A 10 -2.49 -8.48 11.02
CA ASP A 10 -3.05 -8.75 9.68
C ASP A 10 -4.58 -8.91 9.65
N PHE A 11 -5.34 -8.16 10.46
CA PHE A 11 -6.82 -8.20 10.43
C PHE A 11 -7.35 -7.22 9.38
N ASN A 12 -6.99 -7.46 8.10
CA ASN A 12 -7.50 -6.68 6.97
C ASN A 12 -8.86 -7.23 6.46
N THR A 13 -9.76 -7.57 7.37
CA THR A 13 -11.15 -7.91 7.06
C THR A 13 -11.94 -6.61 6.93
N TRP A 14 -11.94 -6.07 5.71
CA TRP A 14 -12.72 -4.88 5.39
C TRP A 14 -14.18 -5.26 5.21
N ASN A 15 -15.07 -4.36 5.64
CA ASN A 15 -16.50 -4.45 5.37
C ASN A 15 -16.75 -4.42 3.86
N GLU A 16 -17.94 -4.86 3.49
CA GLU A 16 -18.42 -4.81 2.12
C GLU A 16 -18.30 -3.39 1.53
N ILE A 17 -17.86 -3.32 0.28
CA ILE A 17 -17.71 -2.08 -0.46
C ILE A 17 -19.10 -1.58 -0.86
N ASP A 18 -19.44 -0.38 -0.42
CA ASP A 18 -20.73 0.22 -0.74
C ASP A 18 -20.86 0.70 -2.19
N SER A 19 -22.09 1.02 -2.59
CA SER A 19 -22.41 1.49 -3.94
C SER A 19 -21.78 2.85 -4.27
N GLU A 20 -21.56 3.71 -3.27
CA GLU A 20 -20.91 5.01 -3.45
C GLU A 20 -19.44 4.83 -3.86
N GLU A 21 -18.76 3.85 -3.26
CA GLU A 21 -17.37 3.53 -3.58
C GLU A 21 -17.26 2.89 -4.97
N ILE A 22 -18.20 2.04 -5.38
CA ILE A 22 -18.26 1.53 -6.76
C ILE A 22 -18.42 2.68 -7.77
N GLU A 23 -19.31 3.64 -7.48
CA GLU A 23 -19.55 4.79 -8.35
C GLU A 23 -18.30 5.71 -8.42
N ARG A 24 -17.58 5.87 -7.31
CA ARG A 24 -16.31 6.59 -7.27
C ARG A 24 -15.22 5.86 -8.08
N LEU A 25 -15.11 4.55 -7.92
CA LEU A 25 -14.12 3.73 -8.63
C LEU A 25 -14.35 3.72 -10.14
N GLN A 26 -15.59 3.57 -10.61
CA GLN A 26 -15.87 3.63 -12.06
C GLN A 26 -15.59 5.03 -12.65
N SER A 27 -15.86 6.09 -11.88
CA SER A 27 -15.61 7.48 -12.31
C SER A 27 -14.12 7.76 -12.44
N THR A 28 -13.34 7.24 -11.48
CA THR A 28 -11.88 7.36 -11.48
C THR A 28 -11.17 6.38 -12.43
N LEU A 29 -11.85 5.34 -12.91
CA LEU A 29 -11.33 4.43 -13.95
C LEU A 29 -11.26 5.08 -15.33
N ALA A 30 -12.25 5.92 -15.69
CA ALA A 30 -12.33 6.56 -17.00
C ALA A 30 -11.03 7.28 -17.44
N PRO A 31 -10.38 8.13 -16.61
CA PRO A 31 -9.12 8.75 -16.99
C PRO A 31 -7.94 7.77 -17.08
N HIS A 32 -8.01 6.59 -16.46
CA HIS A 32 -6.99 5.55 -16.63
C HIS A 32 -7.13 4.87 -17.99
N LEU A 33 -8.35 4.46 -18.36
CA LEU A 33 -8.64 3.82 -19.65
C LEU A 33 -8.33 4.74 -20.84
N LYS A 34 -8.65 6.03 -20.72
CA LYS A 34 -8.33 7.03 -21.75
C LYS A 34 -6.82 7.13 -22.03
N LYS A 35 -5.96 6.91 -21.02
CA LYS A 35 -4.49 6.97 -21.18
C LYS A 35 -3.91 5.76 -21.89
N ILE A 36 -4.69 4.69 -22.05
CA ILE A 36 -4.32 3.46 -22.77
C ILE A 36 -5.24 3.25 -23.99
N ASP A 37 -5.88 4.33 -24.47
CA ASP A 37 -6.75 4.36 -25.65
C ASP A 37 -7.96 3.40 -25.61
N ILE A 38 -8.44 3.05 -24.42
CA ILE A 38 -9.63 2.23 -24.23
C ILE A 38 -10.85 3.11 -23.94
N ILE A 39 -11.92 2.91 -24.72
CA ILE A 39 -13.22 3.56 -24.51
C ILE A 39 -14.20 2.54 -23.95
N MET A 40 -14.64 2.76 -22.71
CA MET A 40 -15.59 1.91 -22.01
C MET A 40 -16.77 2.73 -21.51
N SER A 41 -18.00 2.29 -21.77
CA SER A 41 -19.22 2.94 -21.29
C SER A 41 -19.35 2.83 -19.76
N LYS A 42 -20.12 3.72 -19.12
CA LYS A 42 -20.34 3.67 -17.67
C LYS A 42 -20.83 2.29 -17.17
N PRO A 43 -21.84 1.65 -17.80
CA PRO A 43 -22.27 0.31 -17.37
C PRO A 43 -21.14 -0.73 -17.41
N LYS A 44 -20.33 -0.73 -18.48
CA LYS A 44 -19.18 -1.63 -18.60
C LYS A 44 -18.10 -1.35 -17.56
N ARG A 45 -17.86 -0.08 -17.21
CA ARG A 45 -16.90 0.29 -16.14
C ARG A 45 -17.38 -0.15 -14.76
N ILE A 46 -18.67 -0.02 -14.47
CA ILE A 46 -19.26 -0.52 -13.22
C ILE A 46 -19.06 -2.03 -13.12
N GLU A 47 -19.36 -2.76 -14.19
CA GLU A 47 -19.18 -4.21 -14.25
C GLU A 47 -17.71 -4.61 -14.06
N PHE A 48 -16.80 -3.92 -14.75
CA PHE A 48 -15.36 -4.13 -14.58
C PHE A 48 -14.90 -3.92 -13.13
N VAL A 49 -15.37 -2.84 -12.47
CA VAL A 49 -15.06 -2.58 -11.05
C VAL A 49 -15.55 -3.72 -10.16
N LYS A 50 -16.80 -4.17 -10.34
CA LYS A 50 -17.38 -5.26 -9.54
C LYS A 50 -16.58 -6.55 -9.70
N GLN A 51 -16.29 -6.94 -10.94
CA GLN A 51 -15.50 -8.14 -11.23
C GLN A 51 -14.08 -8.06 -10.65
N LEU A 52 -13.44 -6.89 -10.70
CA LEU A 52 -12.12 -6.70 -10.12
C LEU A 52 -12.16 -6.76 -8.58
N LEU A 53 -13.18 -6.16 -7.96
CA LEU A 53 -13.37 -6.23 -6.51
C LEU A 53 -13.64 -7.65 -6.05
N GLU A 54 -14.44 -8.42 -6.76
CA GLU A 54 -14.67 -9.83 -6.49
C GLU A 54 -13.37 -10.64 -6.57
N LYS A 55 -12.59 -10.45 -7.65
CA LYS A 55 -11.26 -11.08 -7.80
C LYS A 55 -10.28 -10.69 -6.69
N GLN A 56 -10.41 -9.48 -6.16
CA GLN A 56 -9.59 -8.98 -5.06
C GLN A 56 -10.23 -9.18 -3.68
N ASN A 57 -11.30 -9.97 -3.56
CA ASN A 57 -12.04 -10.22 -2.31
C ASN A 57 -12.37 -8.92 -1.54
N GLY A 58 -12.78 -7.88 -2.27
CA GLY A 58 -13.12 -6.57 -1.70
C GLY A 58 -11.95 -5.84 -1.02
N THR A 59 -10.69 -6.24 -1.27
CA THR A 59 -9.51 -5.68 -0.60
C THR A 59 -8.43 -5.23 -1.57
N CYS A 60 -7.32 -4.72 -1.04
CA CYS A 60 -6.14 -4.37 -1.82
C CYS A 60 -5.61 -5.60 -2.57
N ILE A 61 -5.06 -5.41 -3.77
CA ILE A 61 -4.37 -6.47 -4.52
C ILE A 61 -3.25 -7.16 -3.72
N TRP A 62 -2.61 -6.43 -2.80
CA TRP A 62 -1.60 -6.93 -1.86
C TRP A 62 -2.18 -7.43 -0.53
N GLY A 63 -3.49 -7.66 -0.49
CA GLY A 63 -4.19 -8.26 0.63
C GLY A 63 -3.80 -9.72 0.81
N LYS A 64 -3.88 -10.18 2.06
CA LYS A 64 -3.42 -11.50 2.52
C LYS A 64 -3.91 -12.66 1.64
N GLU A 65 -5.18 -12.63 1.26
CA GLU A 65 -5.84 -13.71 0.51
C GLU A 65 -5.72 -13.55 -1.02
N ILE A 66 -4.99 -12.54 -1.52
CA ILE A 66 -4.87 -12.24 -2.96
C ILE A 66 -3.44 -12.49 -3.47
N MET A 67 -2.50 -11.55 -3.23
CA MET A 67 -1.09 -11.70 -3.61
C MET A 67 -0.13 -11.83 -2.41
N GLY A 68 -0.65 -11.86 -1.17
CA GLY A 68 0.14 -12.16 0.04
C GLY A 68 0.00 -11.13 1.16
N LYS A 69 0.83 -11.24 2.21
CA LYS A 69 0.70 -10.51 3.50
C LYS A 69 1.35 -9.12 3.53
N TYR A 70 1.31 -8.36 2.45
CA TYR A 70 2.12 -7.13 2.33
C TYR A 70 1.31 -5.85 2.12
N CYS A 71 0.00 -5.86 2.40
CA CYS A 71 -0.78 -4.64 2.40
C CYS A 71 -0.32 -3.71 3.54
N TRP A 72 0.26 -2.56 3.20
CA TRP A 72 0.73 -1.55 4.17
C TRP A 72 -0.38 -0.76 4.85
N ASN A 73 -1.65 -1.03 4.55
CA ASN A 73 -2.75 -0.32 5.21
C ASN A 73 -3.13 -1.02 6.51
N GLU A 74 -3.12 -0.24 7.58
CA GLU A 74 -3.59 -0.67 8.89
C GLU A 74 -5.05 -0.26 9.06
N PRO A 75 -5.90 -1.10 9.68
CA PRO A 75 -7.24 -0.69 10.12
C PRO A 75 -7.16 0.57 10.98
N LYS A 76 -7.91 1.61 10.62
CA LYS A 76 -7.97 2.84 11.41
C LYS A 76 -9.10 2.74 12.41
N TYR A 77 -8.87 3.19 13.63
CA TYR A 77 -9.91 3.34 14.63
C TYR A 77 -10.49 4.76 14.56
N ASN A 78 -11.82 4.86 14.49
CA ASN A 78 -12.57 6.10 14.50
C ASN A 78 -13.49 6.12 15.71
N TRP A 79 -13.53 7.24 16.41
CA TRP A 79 -14.54 7.51 17.42
C TRP A 79 -15.89 7.70 16.76
N LYS A 80 -16.89 6.91 17.15
CA LYS A 80 -18.29 7.10 16.80
C LYS A 80 -19.07 7.45 18.05
N THR A 81 -20.18 8.15 17.85
CA THR A 81 -21.16 8.44 18.89
C THR A 81 -22.39 7.59 18.60
N ASP A 82 -22.91 6.90 19.61
CA ASP A 82 -24.17 6.17 19.48
C ASP A 82 -25.40 7.09 19.56
N GLU A 83 -26.60 6.51 19.48
CA GLU A 83 -27.86 7.22 19.60
C GLU A 83 -28.10 7.89 20.97
N ASN A 84 -27.36 7.48 21.99
CA ASN A 84 -27.43 7.99 23.36
C ASN A 84 -26.37 9.06 23.66
N GLY A 85 -25.49 9.39 22.69
CA GLY A 85 -24.44 10.38 22.87
C GLY A 85 -23.12 9.81 23.43
N GLU A 86 -23.01 8.49 23.64
CA GLU A 86 -21.80 7.85 24.15
C GLU A 86 -20.78 7.63 23.04
N LYS A 87 -19.52 7.97 23.31
CA LYS A 87 -18.42 7.76 22.36
C LYS A 87 -17.86 6.35 22.52
N TYR A 88 -17.82 5.61 21.42
CA TYR A 88 -17.16 4.32 21.35
C TYR A 88 -16.12 4.29 20.22
N GLU A 89 -15.09 3.48 20.42
CA GLU A 89 -14.09 3.23 19.39
C GLU A 89 -14.65 2.23 18.38
N SER A 90 -14.71 2.64 17.11
CA SER A 90 -15.17 1.80 16.01
C SER A 90 -14.04 1.61 15.01
N ILE A 91 -13.86 0.40 14.51
CA ILE A 91 -12.89 0.17 13.44
C ILE A 91 -13.48 0.70 12.13
N CYS A 92 -12.76 1.59 11.46
CA CYS A 92 -13.03 2.00 10.10
C CYS A 92 -12.70 0.84 9.17
N ASN A 93 -13.67 -0.06 9.03
CA ASN A 93 -13.54 -1.25 8.21
C ASN A 93 -13.76 -0.99 6.72
N ILE A 94 -13.82 0.26 6.24
CA ILE A 94 -13.90 0.52 4.79
C ILE A 94 -12.52 0.87 4.27
N LEU A 95 -11.96 -0.01 3.44
CA LEU A 95 -10.71 0.28 2.73
C LEU A 95 -10.99 1.14 1.51
N LYS A 96 -10.54 2.40 1.55
CA LYS A 96 -10.56 3.24 0.35
C LYS A 96 -9.51 2.75 -0.64
N LEU A 97 -9.97 2.20 -1.76
CA LEU A 97 -9.14 1.68 -2.83
C LEU A 97 -8.88 2.73 -3.91
N GLN A 98 -7.74 2.64 -4.57
CA GLN A 98 -7.33 3.55 -5.64
C GLN A 98 -6.78 2.75 -6.81
N TRP A 99 -6.95 3.29 -8.01
CA TRP A 99 -6.37 2.70 -9.20
C TRP A 99 -4.85 2.81 -9.18
N GLY A 100 -4.20 1.66 -9.30
CA GLY A 100 -2.77 1.51 -9.49
C GLY A 100 -2.48 0.59 -10.66
N HIS A 101 -1.20 0.44 -10.98
CA HIS A 101 -0.72 -0.51 -11.97
C HIS A 101 0.17 -1.55 -11.29
N LEU A 102 0.00 -2.84 -11.58
CA LEU A 102 0.91 -3.87 -11.03
C LEU A 102 2.37 -3.58 -11.39
N ILE A 103 2.59 -3.04 -12.59
CA ILE A 103 3.88 -2.58 -13.07
C ILE A 103 3.86 -1.05 -13.06
N PRO A 104 4.73 -0.39 -12.28
CA PRO A 104 4.75 1.06 -12.19
C PRO A 104 5.02 1.73 -13.54
N ARG A 105 4.36 2.85 -13.82
CA ARG A 105 4.48 3.55 -15.12
C ARG A 105 5.89 4.01 -15.47
N CYS A 106 6.68 4.31 -14.45
CA CYS A 106 8.09 4.71 -14.60
C CYS A 106 8.97 3.63 -15.25
N ARG A 107 8.51 2.38 -15.33
CA ARG A 107 9.26 1.28 -15.94
C ARG A 107 9.17 1.26 -17.47
N GLY A 108 8.32 2.09 -18.07
CA GLY A 108 8.22 2.23 -19.53
C GLY A 108 7.65 1.01 -20.25
N GLU A 109 7.04 0.08 -19.52
CA GLU A 109 6.37 -1.09 -20.09
C GLU A 109 5.02 -0.69 -20.71
N LYS A 110 4.51 -1.49 -21.66
CA LYS A 110 3.18 -1.26 -22.23
C LYS A 110 2.13 -1.57 -21.17
N PHE A 111 1.17 -0.65 -20.99
CA PHE A 111 0.05 -0.81 -20.07
C PHE A 111 -1.21 -1.16 -20.85
N ASP A 112 -1.94 -2.12 -20.33
CA ASP A 112 -3.28 -2.49 -20.78
C ASP A 112 -4.25 -2.52 -19.59
N GLU A 113 -5.51 -2.84 -19.83
CA GLU A 113 -6.53 -2.97 -18.79
C GLU A 113 -6.24 -4.08 -17.77
N HIS A 114 -5.43 -5.09 -18.12
CA HIS A 114 -5.08 -6.21 -17.24
C HIS A 114 -4.00 -5.84 -16.23
N THR A 115 -3.20 -4.81 -16.53
CA THR A 115 -2.23 -4.24 -15.57
C THR A 115 -2.88 -3.35 -14.50
N LEU A 116 -4.15 -2.95 -14.68
CA LEU A 116 -4.88 -2.15 -13.70
C LEU A 116 -5.33 -3.00 -12.51
N CYS A 117 -5.10 -2.47 -11.31
CA CYS A 117 -5.54 -3.10 -10.08
C CYS A 117 -5.96 -2.06 -9.05
N LEU A 118 -6.66 -2.51 -8.00
CA LEU A 118 -7.06 -1.65 -6.89
C LEU A 118 -6.11 -1.83 -5.71
N MET A 119 -5.50 -0.73 -5.29
CA MET A 119 -4.54 -0.68 -4.19
C MET A 119 -5.05 0.23 -3.07
N CYS A 120 -4.71 -0.06 -1.82
CA CYS A 120 -4.87 0.94 -0.76
C CYS A 120 -3.92 2.12 -1.01
N GLY A 121 -4.22 3.30 -0.45
CA GLY A 121 -3.40 4.50 -0.67
C GLY A 121 -1.91 4.33 -0.33
N ARG A 122 -1.58 3.56 0.71
CA ARG A 122 -0.18 3.29 1.10
C ARG A 122 0.54 2.39 0.10
N CYS A 123 -0.07 1.26 -0.28
CA CYS A 123 0.48 0.38 -1.32
C CYS A 123 0.62 1.11 -2.65
N ASN A 124 -0.38 1.92 -3.03
CA ASN A 124 -0.34 2.67 -4.28
C ASN A 124 0.84 3.65 -4.27
N ASN A 125 1.04 4.40 -3.18
CA ASN A 125 2.16 5.32 -3.05
C ASN A 125 3.54 4.61 -3.12
N HIS A 126 3.69 3.49 -2.43
CA HIS A 126 4.95 2.75 -2.42
C HIS A 126 5.27 2.11 -3.78
N ILE A 127 4.30 1.42 -4.38
CA ILE A 127 4.50 0.70 -5.64
C ILE A 127 4.58 1.66 -6.82
N GLN A 128 3.73 2.68 -6.91
CA GLN A 128 3.75 3.64 -8.02
C GLN A 128 4.87 4.68 -7.92
N SER A 129 5.75 4.59 -6.90
CA SER A 129 6.92 5.44 -6.84
C SER A 129 7.83 5.20 -8.07
N SER A 130 8.56 6.24 -8.48
CA SER A 130 9.46 6.17 -9.64
C SER A 130 10.71 5.31 -9.39
N ARG A 131 10.84 4.72 -8.20
CA ARG A 131 12.04 4.00 -7.75
C ARG A 131 11.91 2.51 -8.07
N LYS A 132 12.99 1.92 -8.58
CA LYS A 132 13.14 0.46 -8.59
C LYS A 132 13.43 -0.03 -7.17
N LEU A 133 13.08 -1.29 -6.87
CA LEU A 133 13.35 -1.91 -5.55
C LEU A 133 14.82 -1.81 -5.15
N GLU A 134 15.72 -2.06 -6.10
CA GLU A 134 17.18 -1.91 -5.99
C GLU A 134 17.62 -0.48 -5.64
N GLN A 135 16.83 0.55 -5.95
CA GLN A 135 17.11 1.94 -5.57
C GLN A 135 16.55 2.31 -4.19
N LEU A 136 15.52 1.59 -3.71
CA LEU A 136 14.91 1.86 -2.41
C LEU A 136 15.81 1.44 -1.25
N VAL A 137 16.53 0.32 -1.38
CA VAL A 137 17.42 -0.18 -0.33
C VAL A 137 18.54 0.81 0.04
N PRO A 138 19.36 1.33 -0.90
CA PRO A 138 20.40 2.29 -0.56
C PRO A 138 19.82 3.62 0.00
N GLU A 139 18.66 4.06 -0.49
CA GLU A 139 17.97 5.25 0.05
C GLU A 139 17.51 5.05 1.50
N LEU A 140 16.94 3.87 1.81
CA LEU A 140 16.53 3.51 3.16
C LEU A 140 17.73 3.38 4.09
N LEU A 141 18.82 2.75 3.63
CA LEU A 141 20.06 2.63 4.42
C LEU A 141 20.67 4.00 4.72
N SER A 142 20.72 4.91 3.74
CA SER A 142 21.21 6.28 3.93
C SER A 142 20.35 7.04 4.97
N LYS A 143 19.03 6.99 4.85
CA LYS A 143 18.11 7.65 5.81
C LYS A 143 18.20 7.06 7.22
N VAL A 144 18.27 5.73 7.33
CA VAL A 144 18.45 5.05 8.62
C VAL A 144 19.79 5.42 9.23
N SER A 145 20.86 5.49 8.43
CA SER A 145 22.18 5.91 8.90
C SER A 145 22.17 7.33 9.43
N GLU A 146 21.52 8.28 8.74
CA GLU A 146 21.38 9.65 9.25
C GLU A 146 20.55 9.75 10.54
N ILE A 147 19.49 8.94 10.66
CA ILE A 147 18.68 8.89 11.89
C ILE A 147 19.52 8.32 13.02
N ILE A 148 20.26 7.23 12.78
CA ILE A 148 21.21 6.67 13.75
C ILE A 148 22.22 7.75 14.13
N GLU A 149 22.87 8.42 13.17
CA GLU A 149 23.83 9.48 13.46
C GLU A 149 23.24 10.65 14.27
N LYS A 150 21.96 10.97 14.09
CA LYS A 150 21.26 12.05 14.81
C LYS A 150 20.67 11.65 16.16
N ASP A 151 20.27 10.38 16.34
CA ASP A 151 19.71 9.84 17.59
C ASP A 151 20.75 9.14 18.48
N VAL A 152 22.01 9.10 18.06
CA VAL A 152 23.08 8.36 18.75
C VAL A 152 24.18 9.29 19.24
N CYS A 153 23.95 9.80 20.46
CA CYS A 153 24.96 9.81 21.53
C CYS A 153 25.11 8.39 22.14
N VAL A 154 25.14 7.34 21.32
CA VAL A 154 25.31 5.93 21.76
C VAL A 154 26.20 5.18 20.77
N VAL A 155 27.47 5.55 20.72
CA VAL A 155 28.50 4.92 19.90
C VAL A 155 28.28 3.39 19.83
N PRO A 156 28.00 2.81 18.64
CA PRO A 156 27.71 1.39 18.54
C PRO A 156 28.88 0.59 19.11
N THR A 157 28.54 -0.46 19.85
CA THR A 157 29.54 -1.38 20.40
C THR A 157 30.33 -2.02 19.25
N GLU A 158 31.53 -2.50 19.56
CA GLU A 158 32.42 -3.12 18.57
C GLU A 158 31.76 -4.34 17.88
N GLU A 159 30.85 -5.01 18.59
CA GLU A 159 30.11 -6.17 18.09
C GLU A 159 29.00 -5.75 17.10
N GLU A 160 28.27 -4.69 17.39
CA GLU A 160 27.26 -4.13 16.48
C GLU A 160 27.89 -3.57 15.21
N ARG A 161 29.05 -2.92 15.32
CA ARG A 161 29.84 -2.47 14.17
C ARG A 161 30.26 -3.63 13.27
N LYS A 162 30.76 -4.73 13.85
CA LYS A 162 31.13 -5.93 13.09
C LYS A 162 29.92 -6.59 12.42
N ALA A 163 28.75 -6.58 13.06
CA ALA A 163 27.53 -7.11 12.46
C ALA A 163 27.05 -6.27 11.26
N LEU A 164 27.11 -4.94 11.35
CA LEU A 164 26.75 -4.03 10.27
C LEU A 164 27.69 -4.15 9.06
N VAL A 165 29.00 -4.28 9.29
CA VAL A 165 29.99 -4.53 8.22
C VAL A 165 29.69 -5.84 7.49
N LYS A 166 29.42 -6.93 8.24
CA LYS A 166 29.04 -8.22 7.63
C LYS A 166 27.74 -8.15 6.84
N LEU A 167 26.77 -7.37 7.29
CA LEU A 167 25.52 -7.13 6.54
C LEU A 167 25.79 -6.40 5.23
N ASN A 168 26.62 -5.36 5.23
CA ASN A 168 27.00 -4.65 4.00
C ASN A 168 27.76 -5.54 3.02
N GLU A 169 28.68 -6.37 3.51
CA GLU A 169 29.40 -7.36 2.70
C GLU A 169 28.46 -8.42 2.11
N TYR A 170 27.51 -8.92 2.91
CA TYR A 170 26.53 -9.93 2.48
C TYR A 170 25.60 -9.41 1.37
N TYR A 171 25.20 -8.14 1.46
CA TYR A 171 24.34 -7.52 0.45
C TYR A 171 25.11 -6.84 -0.70
N GLY A 172 26.43 -6.94 -0.73
CA GLY A 172 27.26 -6.49 -1.84
C GLY A 172 27.33 -4.96 -2.02
N TYR A 173 27.03 -4.19 -0.97
CA TYR A 173 27.21 -2.75 -0.98
C TYR A 173 28.69 -2.42 -0.72
N LYS A 174 29.44 -2.19 -1.80
CA LYS A 174 30.78 -1.59 -1.74
C LYS A 174 30.69 -0.08 -1.87
#